data_AF-A0A0N0V013-F1
#
_entry.id   AF-A0A0N0V013-F1
#
_cell.length_a   1.000
_cell.length_b   1.000
_cell.length_c   1.000
_cell.angle_alpha   90.00
_cell.angle_beta   90.00
_cell.angle_gamma   90.00
#
_symmetry.space_group_name_H-M   'P 1'
#
loop_
_entity.id
_entity.type
_entity.pdbx_description
1 polymer ?
#
loop_
_entity_poly.entity_id
_entity_poly.type
_entity_poly.pdbx_seq_one_letter_code
_entity_poly.pdbx_strand_id
1 'polypeptide(L)'
;MSVFSFKNIYMAYLDCRQNKRNKLDAIEFETQAEDRILRLYERLLDRTYHPSSSICFVAEKPKLREIFAANFEDRVIHHLLVRY
;
A
#
# COMPACT_ATOMS: atom_id res chain seq x y z
N MET A 1 21.68 -4.33 4.35
CA MET A 1 20.87 -3.37 3.57
C MET A 1 19.61 -3.08 4.36
N SER A 2 19.18 -1.81 4.44
CA SER A 2 17.95 -1.44 5.17
C SER A 2 16.70 -1.78 4.35
N VAL A 3 15.72 -2.44 4.99
CA VAL A 3 14.39 -2.71 4.42
C VAL A 3 13.76 -1.41 3.93
N PHE A 4 13.80 -0.36 4.76
CA PHE A 4 13.14 0.94 4.52
C PHE A 4 14.00 1.91 3.71
N SER A 5 14.55 1.46 2.58
CA SER A 5 15.14 2.38 1.61
C SER A 5 14.08 2.94 0.66
N PHE A 6 14.25 4.18 0.21
CA PHE A 6 13.36 4.80 -0.79
C PHE A 6 13.20 3.90 -2.04
N LYS A 7 14.31 3.31 -2.52
CA LYS A 7 14.30 2.38 -3.65
C LYS A 7 13.38 1.18 -3.41
N ASN A 8 13.45 0.55 -2.24
CA ASN A 8 12.62 -0.61 -1.93
C ASN A 8 11.13 -0.24 -1.84
N ILE A 9 10.82 0.89 -1.21
CA ILE A 9 9.44 1.40 -1.09
C ILE A 9 8.88 1.71 -2.48
N TYR A 10 9.66 2.39 -3.33
CA TYR A 10 9.26 2.69 -4.70
C TYR A 10 9.01 1.41 -5.51
N MET A 11 9.88 0.40 -5.38
CA MET A 11 9.67 -0.89 -6.05
C MET A 11 8.42 -1.62 -5.53
N ALA A 12 8.15 -1.58 -4.23
CA ALA A 12 6.94 -2.15 -3.65
C ALA A 12 5.67 -1.44 -4.14
N TYR A 13 5.73 -0.12 -4.33
CA TYR A 13 4.65 0.65 -4.95
C TYR A 13 4.37 0.19 -6.39
N LEU A 14 5.41 0.01 -7.21
CA LEU A 14 5.25 -0.46 -8.59
C LEU A 14 4.61 -1.85 -8.65
N ASP A 15 4.99 -2.77 -7.76
CA ASP A 15 4.37 -4.11 -7.70
C ASP A 15 2.90 -4.04 -7.26
N CYS A 16 2.62 -3.26 -6.21
CA CYS A 16 1.27 -3.08 -5.67
C CYS A 16 0.33 -2.53 -6.76
N ARG A 17 0.82 -1.57 -7.55
CA ARG A 17 0.09 -0.96 -8.65
C ARG A 17 -0.28 -1.95 -9.75
N GLN A 18 0.60 -2.88 -10.10
CA GLN A 18 0.47 -3.74 -11.29
C GLN A 18 -0.90 -4.44 -11.39
N ASN A 19 -1.46 -4.87 -10.27
CA ASN A 19 -2.73 -5.63 -10.22
C ASN A 19 -3.94 -4.80 -9.75
N LYS A 20 -3.74 -3.55 -9.31
CA LYS A 20 -4.75 -2.76 -8.58
C LYS A 20 -4.95 -1.34 -9.11
N ARG A 21 -4.23 -0.93 -10.16
CA ARG A 21 -4.22 0.42 -10.74
C ARG A 21 -5.59 1.06 -10.98
N ASN A 22 -6.60 0.28 -11.33
CA ASN A 22 -7.93 0.81 -11.70
C ASN A 22 -8.90 0.96 -10.51
N LYS A 23 -8.45 0.72 -9.28
CA LYS A 23 -9.27 0.96 -8.08
C LYS A 23 -9.15 2.42 -7.65
N LEU A 24 -10.24 2.98 -7.11
CA LEU A 24 -10.29 4.39 -6.70
C LEU A 24 -9.20 4.74 -5.68
N ASP A 25 -8.93 3.84 -4.73
CA ASP A 25 -7.87 3.98 -3.73
C ASP A 25 -6.48 4.12 -4.37
N ALA A 26 -6.19 3.33 -5.40
CA ALA A 26 -4.96 3.39 -6.17
C ALA A 26 -4.87 4.66 -7.01
N ILE A 27 -5.97 5.07 -7.65
CA ILE A 27 -6.03 6.29 -8.48
C ILE A 27 -5.77 7.53 -7.62
N GLU A 28 -6.44 7.65 -6.47
CA GLU A 28 -6.24 8.76 -5.55
C GLU A 28 -4.78 8.84 -5.09
N PHE A 29 -4.20 7.70 -4.71
CA PHE A 29 -2.78 7.63 -4.35
C PHE A 29 -1.88 8.06 -5.53
N GLU A 30 -2.17 7.59 -6.75
CA GLU A 30 -1.40 7.86 -7.95
C GLU A 30 -1.36 9.36 -8.31
N THR A 31 -2.43 10.11 -8.05
CA THR A 31 -2.46 11.56 -8.35
C THR A 31 -1.38 12.36 -7.63
N GLN A 32 -0.86 11.84 -6.51
CA GLN A 32 0.18 12.45 -5.68
C GLN A 32 1.25 11.42 -5.28
N ALA A 33 1.57 10.49 -6.18
CA ALA A 33 2.40 9.33 -5.86
C ALA A 33 3.78 9.71 -5.30
N GLU A 34 4.44 10.70 -5.91
CA GLU A 34 5.77 11.14 -5.49
C GLU A 34 5.77 11.64 -4.04
N ASP A 35 4.91 12.62 -3.73
CA ASP A 35 4.76 13.18 -2.39
C ASP A 35 4.35 12.12 -1.36
N ARG A 36 3.42 11.23 -1.72
CA ARG A 36 2.94 10.18 -0.81
C ARG A 36 4.02 9.16 -0.51
N ILE A 37 4.81 8.74 -1.50
CA ILE A 37 5.93 7.81 -1.31
C ILE A 37 7.04 8.44 -0.48
N LEU A 38 7.36 9.72 -0.73
CA LEU A 38 8.36 10.45 0.05
C LEU A 38 7.94 10.57 1.53
N ARG A 39 6.70 10.98 1.80
CA ARG A 39 6.16 11.05 3.17
C ARG A 39 6.10 9.69 3.85
N LEU A 40 5.76 8.63 3.12
CA LEU A 40 5.79 7.27 3.64
C LEU A 40 7.20 6.86 4.05
N TYR A 41 8.20 7.16 3.20
CA TYR A 41 9.60 6.91 3.51
C TYR A 41 10.05 7.65 4.78
N GLU A 42 9.76 8.94 4.90
CA GLU A 42 10.05 9.73 6.11
C GLU A 42 9.39 9.14 7.35
N ARG A 43 8.09 8.80 7.29
CA ARG A 43 7.35 8.16 8.40
C ARG A 43 7.92 6.80 8.81
N LEU A 44 8.45 6.03 7.87
CA LEU A 44 9.10 4.76 8.16
C LEU A 44 10.46 4.95 8.84
N LEU A 45 11.25 5.93 8.40
CA LEU A 45 12.52 6.28 9.04
C LEU A 45 12.31 6.76 10.47
N ASP A 46 11.34 7.64 10.66
CA ASP A 46 10.99 8.23 11.96
C ASP A 46 10.20 7.27 12.86
N ARG A 47 9.85 6.08 12.35
CA ARG A 47 9.02 5.07 13.04
C ARG A 47 7.66 5.61 13.52
N THR A 48 7.09 6.53 12.77
CA THR A 48 5.76 7.13 13.01
C THR A 48 4.68 6.56 12.10
N TYR A 49 5.05 5.69 11.15
CA TYR A 49 4.08 4.95 10.35
C TYR A 49 3.17 4.07 11.23
N HIS A 50 1.87 4.17 10.99
CA HIS A 50 0.84 3.34 11.60
C HIS A 50 -0.12 2.92 10.47
N PRO A 51 -0.52 1.63 10.39
CA PRO A 51 -1.49 1.17 9.41
C PRO A 51 -2.81 1.93 9.53
N SER A 52 -3.41 2.24 8.39
CA SER A 52 -4.72 2.89 8.36
C SER A 52 -5.85 1.89 8.60
N SER A 53 -7.06 2.40 8.87
CA SER A 53 -8.24 1.55 9.03
C SER A 53 -8.60 0.82 7.72
N SER A 54 -8.83 -0.48 7.80
CA SER A 54 -9.33 -1.28 6.67
C SER A 54 -10.77 -0.94 6.32
N ILE A 55 -11.11 -1.07 5.03
CA ILE A 55 -12.49 -1.04 4.54
C ILE A 55 -13.04 -2.47 4.61
N CYS A 56 -14.19 -2.65 5.27
CA CYS A 56 -14.89 -3.92 5.35
C CYS A 56 -16.04 -3.97 4.34
N PHE A 57 -16.12 -5.04 3.54
CA PHE A 57 -17.22 -5.29 2.62
C PHE A 57 -17.41 -6.79 2.36
N VAL A 58 -18.57 -7.18 1.86
CA VAL A 58 -18.85 -8.58 1.49
C VAL A 58 -18.63 -8.79 -0.01
N ALA A 59 -17.87 -9.82 -0.37
CA ALA A 59 -17.77 -10.31 -1.74
C ALA A 59 -18.59 -11.60 -1.91
N GLU A 60 -19.44 -11.65 -2.93
CA GLU A 60 -20.39 -12.75 -3.11
C GLU A 60 -19.82 -13.94 -3.90
N LYS A 61 -18.81 -13.72 -4.76
CA LYS A 61 -18.27 -14.74 -5.67
C LYS A 61 -16.79 -15.07 -5.38
N PRO A 62 -16.36 -16.33 -5.59
CA PRO A 62 -17.17 -17.53 -5.87
C PRO A 62 -17.98 -18.03 -4.66
N LYS A 63 -17.76 -17.46 -3.47
CA LYS A 63 -18.54 -17.70 -2.24
C LYS A 63 -18.57 -16.42 -1.42
N LEU A 64 -19.59 -16.26 -0.57
CA LEU A 64 -19.71 -15.15 0.38
C LEU A 64 -18.48 -15.08 1.29
N ARG A 65 -17.83 -13.92 1.33
CA ARG A 65 -16.70 -13.62 2.20
C ARG A 65 -16.76 -12.17 2.66
N GLU A 66 -16.56 -11.97 3.95
CA GLU A 66 -16.17 -10.66 4.47
C GLU A 66 -14.72 -10.40 4.10
N ILE A 67 -14.47 -9.23 3.51
CA ILE A 67 -13.14 -8.78 3.08
C ILE A 67 -12.81 -7.52 3.84
N PHE A 68 -11.67 -7.55 4.51
CA PHE A 68 -11.05 -6.39 5.16
C PHE A 68 -9.90 -5.92 4.27
N ALA A 69 -10.17 -4.95 3.41
CA ALA A 69 -9.18 -4.42 2.49
C ALA A 69 -8.41 -3.27 3.14
N ALA A 70 -7.09 -3.41 3.26
CA ALA A 70 -6.20 -2.33 3.66
C ALA A 70 -6.18 -1.20 2.62
N ASN A 71 -5.84 0.03 3.03
CA ASN A 71 -5.70 1.14 2.09
C ASN A 71 -4.49 0.93 1.16
N PHE A 72 -4.44 1.67 0.06
CA PHE A 72 -3.39 1.48 -0.94
C PHE A 72 -1.98 1.69 -0.37
N GLU A 73 -1.77 2.71 0.47
CA GLU A 73 -0.49 2.97 1.15
C GLU A 73 -0.05 1.77 2.01
N ASP A 74 -0.95 1.21 2.82
CA ASP A 74 -0.65 0.05 3.66
C ASP A 74 -0.29 -1.19 2.80
N ARG A 75 -0.94 -1.36 1.64
CA ARG A 75 -0.59 -2.42 0.69
C ARG A 75 0.82 -2.24 0.13
N VAL A 76 1.28 -1.01 -0.12
CA VAL A 76 2.69 -0.76 -0.50
C VAL A 76 3.63 -1.29 0.58
N ILE A 77 3.32 -1.08 1.86
CA ILE A 77 4.09 -1.63 2.97
C ILE A 77 4.02 -3.16 3.02
N HIS A 78 2.86 -3.76 2.78
CA HIS A 78 2.75 -5.22 2.71
C HIS A 78 3.63 -5.80 1.58
N HIS A 79 3.62 -5.17 0.40
CA HIS A 79 4.49 -5.56 -0.72
C HIS A 79 5.97 -5.39 -0.37
N LEU A 80 6.33 -4.34 0.36
CA LEU A 80 7.70 -4.11 0.84
C LEU A 80 8.16 -5.22 1.79
N LEU A 81 7.34 -5.57 2.79
CA LEU A 81 7.69 -6.53 3.83
C LEU A 81 7.71 -7.97 3.32
N VAL A 82 6.85 -8.34 2.36
CA VAL A 82 6.85 -9.70 1.77
C VAL A 82 8.07 -9.94 0.88
N ARG A 83 8.64 -8.88 0.29
CA ARG A 83 9.83 -8.98 -0.58
C ARG A 83 11.15 -9.09 0.17
N TYR A 84 11.18 -8.75 1.45
CA TYR A 84 12.39 -8.62 2.27
C TYR A 84 12.54 -9.78 3.25
#